data_AF-A0A932LHT6-F1
#
_entry.id   AF-A0A932LHT6-F1
#
_cell.length_a   1.000
_cell.length_b   1.000
_cell.length_c   1.000
_cell.angle_alpha   90.00
_cell.angle_beta   90.00
_cell.angle_gamma   90.00
#
_symmetry.space_group_name_H-M   'P 1'
#
loop_
_entity.id
_entity.type
_entity.pdbx_description
1 polymer ?
#
loop_
_entity_poly.entity_id
_entity_poly.type
_entity_poly.pdbx_seq_one_letter_code
_entity_poly.pdbx_strand_id
1 'polypeptide(L)'
;MPLLIEHYTDDRIPNPYPDGSLPWQVYQAVRNAIVRTCRKHGPTGPMGECPLDAPVRSPYGLRGAWPLGDDPCVFFVVDDQYNDERYIYLEVCREEQFTEHWLYNLSDALRDFPGWGIGIKNLNLAYILVFEDRLMVTGPIFEECEDVPSVVRAARKVLNCYDPEDREDRDDAD
;
A
#
# COMPACT_ATOMS: atom_id res chain seq x y z
N MET A 1 -13.36 -12.98 8.38
CA MET A 1 -13.29 -12.64 9.80
C MET A 1 -13.28 -11.13 9.93
N PRO A 2 -13.86 -10.55 11.00
CA PRO A 2 -13.69 -9.12 11.27
C PRO A 2 -12.20 -8.82 11.49
N LEU A 3 -11.75 -7.64 11.06
CA LEU A 3 -10.39 -7.16 11.34
C LEU A 3 -10.36 -6.57 12.75
N LEU A 4 -9.32 -6.92 13.52
CA LEU A 4 -9.04 -6.27 14.79
C LEU A 4 -8.50 -4.86 14.54
N ILE A 5 -8.90 -3.88 15.35
CA ILE A 5 -8.31 -2.54 15.32
C ILE A 5 -7.32 -2.44 16.48
N GLU A 6 -6.05 -2.18 16.16
CA GLU A 6 -4.98 -2.00 17.12
C GLU A 6 -4.42 -0.59 17.02
N HIS A 7 -4.25 0.06 18.16
CA HIS A 7 -3.61 1.37 18.22
C HIS A 7 -2.13 1.18 18.53
N TYR A 8 -1.26 1.81 17.75
CA TYR A 8 0.19 1.66 17.93
C TYR A 8 0.88 3.02 18.05
N THR A 9 1.98 3.02 18.81
CA THR A 9 2.79 4.21 19.11
C THR A 9 4.21 4.13 18.55
N ASP A 10 4.59 2.98 17.98
CA ASP A 10 5.91 2.80 17.38
C ASP A 10 6.02 3.57 16.05
N ASP A 11 7.21 4.11 15.77
CA ASP A 11 7.45 4.87 14.54
C ASP A 11 7.43 3.98 13.28
N ARG A 12 7.75 2.68 13.41
CA ARG A 12 7.79 1.71 12.31
C ARG A 12 7.71 0.26 12.79
N ILE A 13 7.32 -0.63 11.89
CA ILE A 13 7.46 -2.09 12.09
C ILE A 13 8.71 -2.57 11.35
N PRO A 14 9.72 -3.09 12.07
CA PRO A 14 11.01 -3.42 11.47
C PRO A 14 10.93 -4.58 10.47
N ASN A 15 11.64 -4.44 9.35
CA ASN A 15 11.93 -5.52 8.44
C ASN A 15 13.03 -6.42 9.03
N PRO A 16 12.81 -7.74 9.15
CA PRO A 16 13.86 -8.67 9.56
C PRO A 16 14.96 -8.87 8.50
N TYR A 17 14.78 -8.32 7.29
CA TYR A 17 15.71 -8.38 6.16
C TYR A 17 16.08 -6.97 5.63
N PRO A 18 16.57 -6.05 6.48
CA PRO A 18 16.77 -4.64 6.10
C PRO A 18 17.95 -4.46 5.13
N ASP A 19 18.84 -5.46 5.00
CA ASP A 19 20.00 -5.45 4.10
C ASP A 19 19.65 -5.87 2.65
N GLY A 20 18.37 -6.10 2.34
CA GLY A 20 17.93 -6.57 1.04
C GLY A 20 18.26 -8.05 0.78
N SER A 21 18.53 -8.83 1.84
CA SER A 21 18.68 -10.30 1.73
C SER A 21 17.39 -11.00 1.31
N LEU A 22 16.24 -10.32 1.36
CA LEU A 22 14.97 -10.80 0.83
C LEU A 22 15.06 -10.89 -0.72
N PRO A 23 14.77 -12.04 -1.34
CA PRO A 23 14.70 -12.13 -2.79
C PRO A 23 13.65 -11.19 -3.36
N TRP A 24 14.01 -10.41 -4.38
CA TRP A 24 13.12 -9.42 -4.99
C TRP A 24 11.79 -10.03 -5.44
N GLN A 25 11.78 -11.30 -5.88
CA GLN A 25 10.57 -12.01 -6.30
C GLN A 25 9.55 -12.14 -5.16
N VAL A 26 10.01 -12.25 -3.90
CA VAL A 26 9.11 -12.34 -2.75
C VAL A 26 8.40 -11.00 -2.58
N TYR A 27 9.16 -9.90 -2.53
CA TYR A 27 8.59 -8.55 -2.47
C TYR A 27 7.60 -8.30 -3.61
N GLN A 28 8.02 -8.59 -4.85
CA GLN A 28 7.19 -8.35 -6.03
C GLN A 28 5.97 -9.28 -6.09
N ALA A 29 6.02 -10.48 -5.51
CA ALA A 29 4.84 -11.34 -5.39
C ALA A 29 3.77 -10.71 -4.49
N VAL A 30 4.17 -10.16 -3.33
CA VAL A 30 3.25 -9.42 -2.45
C VAL A 30 2.71 -8.18 -3.16
N ARG A 31 3.58 -7.41 -3.80
CA ARG A 31 3.19 -6.22 -4.58
C ARG A 31 2.17 -6.56 -5.66
N ASN A 32 2.39 -7.63 -6.42
CA ASN A 32 1.46 -8.07 -7.46
C ASN A 32 0.10 -8.45 -6.91
N ALA A 33 0.04 -9.14 -5.76
CA ALA A 33 -1.21 -9.46 -5.09
C ALA A 33 -1.98 -8.19 -4.66
N ILE A 34 -1.27 -7.18 -4.16
CA ILE A 34 -1.85 -5.88 -3.81
C ILE A 34 -2.37 -5.17 -5.05
N VAL A 35 -1.56 -5.04 -6.12
CA VAL A 35 -1.97 -4.42 -7.39
C VAL A 35 -3.23 -5.08 -7.94
N ARG A 36 -3.24 -6.42 -8.01
CA ARG A 36 -4.39 -7.18 -8.49
C ARG A 36 -5.63 -6.97 -7.63
N THR A 37 -5.45 -6.82 -6.32
CA THR A 37 -6.55 -6.59 -5.39
C THR A 37 -7.12 -5.18 -5.52
N CYS A 38 -6.27 -4.16 -5.60
CA CYS A 38 -6.69 -2.78 -5.84
C CYS A 38 -7.42 -2.62 -7.18
N ARG A 39 -6.96 -3.31 -8.23
CA ARG A 39 -7.62 -3.31 -9.56
C ARG A 39 -9.06 -3.82 -9.56
N LYS A 40 -9.47 -4.61 -8.56
CA LYS A 40 -10.88 -5.02 -8.39
C LYS A 40 -11.78 -3.87 -7.94
N HIS A 41 -11.20 -2.83 -7.35
CA HIS A 41 -11.91 -1.67 -6.81
C HIS A 41 -11.72 -0.41 -7.66
N GLY A 42 -10.64 -0.32 -8.43
CA GLY A 42 -10.48 0.75 -9.41
C GLY A 42 -9.12 0.76 -10.10
N PRO A 43 -8.91 1.68 -11.06
CA PRO A 43 -7.63 1.86 -11.76
C PRO A 43 -6.44 1.93 -10.80
N THR A 44 -5.43 1.07 -10.98
CA THR A 44 -4.26 1.00 -10.10
C THR A 44 -2.98 1.17 -10.91
N GLY A 45 -2.12 2.08 -10.46
CA GLY A 45 -0.90 2.43 -11.17
C GLY A 45 0.18 2.98 -10.26
N PRO A 46 1.21 3.64 -10.82
CA PRO A 46 1.51 3.77 -12.25
C PRO A 46 2.17 2.53 -12.84
N MET A 47 2.60 1.58 -12.02
CA MET A 47 3.22 0.31 -12.44
C MET A 47 2.27 -0.87 -12.20
N GLY A 48 2.10 -1.71 -13.21
CA GLY A 48 1.27 -2.92 -13.17
C GLY A 48 1.94 -4.07 -12.39
N GLU A 49 1.55 -5.31 -12.70
CA GLU A 49 2.17 -6.50 -12.09
C GLU A 49 3.56 -6.77 -12.67
N CYS A 50 4.53 -7.05 -11.81
CA CYS A 50 5.91 -7.37 -12.13
C CYS A 50 6.04 -8.83 -12.63
N PRO A 51 6.68 -9.12 -13.78
CA PRO A 51 6.89 -10.49 -14.23
C PRO A 51 7.95 -11.19 -13.37
N LEU A 52 7.51 -12.13 -12.52
CA LEU A 52 8.39 -12.82 -11.55
C LEU A 52 9.30 -13.88 -12.16
N ASP A 53 8.97 -14.36 -13.37
CA ASP A 53 9.68 -15.39 -14.13
C ASP A 53 10.66 -14.81 -15.16
N ALA A 54 10.78 -13.49 -15.24
CA ALA A 54 11.71 -12.83 -16.14
C ALA A 54 13.16 -13.24 -15.82
N PRO A 55 14.01 -13.48 -16.84
CA PRO A 55 15.40 -13.93 -16.67
C PRO A 55 16.34 -12.79 -16.24
N VAL A 56 15.93 -12.00 -15.26
CA VAL A 56 16.68 -10.87 -14.71
C VAL A 56 17.21 -11.20 -13.33
N ARG A 57 18.38 -10.62 -13.00
CA ARG A 57 19.02 -10.81 -11.69
C ARG A 57 18.52 -9.82 -10.63
N SER A 58 17.86 -8.74 -11.05
CA SER A 58 17.31 -7.71 -10.18
C SER A 58 16.14 -7.01 -10.89
N PRO A 59 15.23 -6.36 -10.15
CA PRO A 59 14.12 -5.62 -10.74
C PRO A 59 14.55 -4.34 -11.45
N TYR A 60 15.77 -3.84 -11.23
CA TYR A 60 16.33 -2.81 -12.12
C TYR A 60 16.45 -3.29 -13.57
N GLY A 61 16.69 -4.60 -13.78
CA GLY A 61 16.63 -5.22 -15.10
C GLY A 61 15.24 -5.26 -15.71
N LEU A 62 14.18 -4.92 -14.95
CA LEU A 62 12.79 -4.91 -15.41
C LEU A 62 12.29 -3.52 -15.81
N ARG A 63 13.08 -2.45 -15.68
CA ARG A 63 12.63 -1.08 -15.98
C ARG A 63 12.04 -0.89 -17.39
N GLY A 64 12.38 -1.74 -18.36
CA GLY A 64 11.77 -1.74 -19.70
C GLY A 64 10.75 -2.87 -19.96
N ALA A 65 10.64 -3.83 -19.05
CA ALA A 65 9.75 -5.00 -19.17
C ALA A 65 8.54 -4.93 -18.24
N TRP A 66 8.53 -4.02 -17.26
CA TRP A 66 7.43 -3.86 -16.33
C TRP A 66 6.23 -3.23 -17.06
N PRO A 67 5.08 -3.92 -17.12
CA PRO A 67 3.87 -3.35 -17.68
C PRO A 67 3.46 -2.07 -16.95
N LEU A 68 3.00 -1.08 -17.71
CA LEU A 68 2.36 0.10 -17.15
C LEU A 68 1.10 -0.27 -16.37
N GLY A 69 0.81 0.53 -15.36
CA GLY A 69 -0.44 0.52 -14.61
C GLY A 69 -1.55 1.26 -15.35
N ASP A 70 -2.64 1.50 -14.63
CA ASP A 70 -3.80 2.25 -15.15
C ASP A 70 -3.62 3.76 -14.91
N ASP A 71 -4.10 4.60 -15.83
CA ASP A 71 -4.07 6.07 -15.74
C ASP A 71 -5.41 6.68 -16.22
N PRO A 72 -6.07 7.57 -15.45
CA PRO A 72 -5.70 8.00 -14.09
C PRO A 72 -5.88 6.88 -13.06
N CYS A 73 -4.91 6.72 -12.15
CA CYS A 73 -5.01 5.74 -11.05
C CYS A 73 -5.76 6.31 -9.85
N VAL A 74 -6.56 5.46 -9.19
CA VAL A 74 -7.19 5.76 -7.90
C VAL A 74 -6.46 5.12 -6.72
N PHE A 75 -5.56 4.17 -7.00
CA PHE A 75 -4.61 3.59 -6.07
C PHE A 75 -3.20 3.67 -6.66
N PHE A 76 -2.25 4.16 -5.87
CA PHE A 76 -0.83 4.19 -6.20
C PHE A 76 -0.09 3.17 -5.33
N VAL A 77 0.43 2.09 -5.94
CA VAL A 77 1.22 1.09 -5.22
C VAL A 77 2.71 1.39 -5.42
N VAL A 78 3.36 1.86 -4.36
CA VAL A 78 4.77 2.27 -4.38
C VAL A 78 5.67 1.03 -4.52
N ASP A 79 6.64 1.10 -5.42
CA ASP A 79 7.75 0.14 -5.48
C ASP A 79 8.91 0.67 -4.65
N ASP A 80 9.02 0.21 -3.41
CA ASP A 80 10.05 0.61 -2.44
C ASP A 80 10.65 -0.62 -1.75
N GLN A 81 11.14 -1.56 -2.56
CA GLN A 81 11.62 -2.86 -2.09
C GLN A 81 12.86 -2.83 -1.18
N TYR A 82 13.53 -1.69 -1.09
CA TYR A 82 14.76 -1.52 -0.32
C TYR A 82 14.51 -0.77 0.99
N ASN A 83 13.24 -0.64 1.41
CA ASN A 83 12.90 -0.01 2.67
C ASN A 83 13.22 -0.92 3.87
N ASP A 84 13.32 -0.27 5.04
CA ASP A 84 13.59 -0.91 6.33
C ASP A 84 12.34 -1.60 6.93
N GLU A 85 11.26 -1.75 6.17
CA GLU A 85 9.93 -2.09 6.68
C GLU A 85 9.35 -3.31 6.00
N ARG A 86 8.56 -4.11 6.72
CA ARG A 86 7.91 -5.31 6.15
C ARG A 86 6.52 -5.01 5.60
N TYR A 87 6.34 -3.83 5.01
CA TYR A 87 5.10 -3.43 4.37
C TYR A 87 5.34 -2.66 3.08
N ILE A 88 4.38 -2.80 2.17
CA ILE A 88 4.35 -2.09 0.90
C ILE A 88 3.55 -0.81 1.09
N TYR A 89 4.09 0.31 0.61
CA TYR A 89 3.40 1.58 0.67
C TYR A 89 2.32 1.68 -0.41
N LEU A 90 1.18 2.24 -0.02
CA LEU A 90 0.07 2.52 -0.91
C LEU A 90 -0.47 3.93 -0.64
N GLU A 91 -0.82 4.64 -1.70
CA GLU A 91 -1.57 5.89 -1.60
C GLU A 91 -2.97 5.71 -2.22
N VAL A 92 -3.97 6.30 -1.57
CA VAL A 92 -5.35 6.33 -2.08
C VAL A 92 -5.61 7.69 -2.69
N CYS A 93 -5.74 7.75 -4.02
CA CYS A 93 -5.81 9.00 -4.77
C CYS A 93 -7.24 9.57 -4.85
N ARG A 94 -8.26 8.79 -4.46
CA ARG A 94 -9.67 9.21 -4.44
C ARG A 94 -10.32 8.71 -3.15
N GLU A 95 -10.86 9.61 -2.34
CA GLU A 95 -11.42 9.28 -1.01
C GLU A 95 -12.56 8.26 -1.09
N GLU A 96 -13.32 8.25 -2.20
CA GLU A 96 -14.46 7.37 -2.40
C GLU A 96 -14.02 5.90 -2.43
N GLN A 97 -12.77 5.64 -2.79
CA GLN A 97 -12.19 4.30 -2.89
C GLN A 97 -11.71 3.74 -1.55
N PHE A 98 -11.52 4.60 -0.55
CA PHE A 98 -11.22 4.17 0.82
C PHE A 98 -12.50 3.59 1.45
N THR A 99 -12.73 2.29 1.25
CA THR A 99 -13.95 1.59 1.69
C THR A 99 -13.62 0.40 2.58
N GLU A 100 -14.59 -0.03 3.38
CA GLU A 100 -14.48 -1.23 4.21
C GLU A 100 -14.20 -2.47 3.34
N HIS A 101 -14.94 -2.61 2.23
CA HIS A 101 -14.79 -3.74 1.32
C HIS A 101 -13.39 -3.80 0.69
N TRP A 102 -12.79 -2.65 0.39
CA TRP A 102 -11.41 -2.59 -0.09
C TRP A 102 -10.41 -3.05 0.98
N LEU A 103 -10.54 -2.57 2.23
CA LEU A 103 -9.68 -3.00 3.34
C LEU A 103 -9.78 -4.51 3.61
N TYR A 104 -10.99 -5.07 3.61
CA TYR A 104 -11.19 -6.51 3.78
C TYR A 104 -10.58 -7.32 2.64
N ASN A 105 -10.69 -6.87 1.40
CA ASN A 105 -10.10 -7.58 0.26
C ASN A 105 -8.56 -7.50 0.26
N LEU A 106 -7.98 -6.36 0.70
CA LEU A 106 -6.54 -6.26 0.91
C LEU A 106 -6.06 -7.22 1.99
N SER A 107 -6.73 -7.23 3.13
CA SER A 107 -6.43 -8.16 4.21
C SER A 107 -6.53 -9.63 3.79
N ASP A 108 -7.57 -9.98 3.01
CA ASP A 108 -7.73 -11.34 2.47
C ASP A 108 -6.56 -11.73 1.55
N ALA A 109 -6.09 -10.82 0.69
CA ALA A 109 -4.92 -11.05 -0.16
C ALA A 109 -3.63 -11.23 0.65
N LEU A 110 -3.49 -10.55 1.80
CA LEU A 110 -2.33 -10.67 2.68
C LEU A 110 -2.25 -12.01 3.44
N ARG A 111 -3.34 -12.80 3.49
CA ARG A 111 -3.32 -14.13 4.14
C ARG A 111 -2.35 -15.10 3.46
N ASP A 112 -2.11 -14.92 2.17
CA ASP A 112 -1.13 -15.72 1.41
C ASP A 112 0.32 -15.29 1.71
N PHE A 113 0.51 -14.18 2.44
CA PHE A 113 1.81 -13.58 2.74
C PHE A 113 1.94 -13.21 4.23
N PRO A 114 1.93 -14.18 5.17
CA PRO A 114 1.95 -13.89 6.60
C PRO A 114 3.10 -12.96 7.04
N GLY A 115 2.76 -11.96 7.85
CA GLY A 115 3.69 -10.97 8.36
C GLY A 115 4.06 -9.85 7.38
N TRP A 116 3.47 -9.82 6.18
CA TRP A 116 3.50 -8.65 5.30
C TRP A 116 2.34 -7.71 5.60
N GLY A 117 2.59 -6.41 5.49
CA GLY A 117 1.54 -5.40 5.62
C GLY A 117 1.48 -4.44 4.44
N ILE A 118 0.50 -3.53 4.51
CA ILE A 118 0.38 -2.39 3.60
C ILE A 118 0.30 -1.11 4.43
N GLY A 119 1.20 -0.17 4.17
CA GLY A 119 1.20 1.15 4.80
C GLY A 119 0.45 2.18 3.95
N ILE A 120 -0.63 2.75 4.48
CA ILE A 120 -1.35 3.85 3.85
C ILE A 120 -0.72 5.17 4.31
N LYS A 121 0.09 5.78 3.45
CA LYS A 121 0.96 6.91 3.85
C LYS A 121 0.42 8.31 3.55
N ASN A 122 -0.61 8.46 2.71
CA ASN A 122 -1.14 9.77 2.33
C ASN A 122 -2.27 10.27 3.27
N LEU A 123 -2.12 10.02 4.56
CA LEU A 123 -3.03 10.48 5.61
C LEU A 123 -2.35 11.61 6.41
N ASN A 124 -3.00 12.77 6.52
CA ASN A 124 -2.41 13.90 7.25
C ASN A 124 -2.39 13.62 8.76
N LEU A 125 -1.19 13.65 9.36
CA LEU A 125 -0.94 13.40 10.79
C LEU A 125 -1.48 12.05 11.31
N ALA A 126 -1.63 11.06 10.44
CA ALA A 126 -2.14 9.75 10.79
C ALA A 126 -1.52 8.67 9.89
N TYR A 127 -1.66 7.40 10.29
CA TYR A 127 -1.14 6.29 9.52
C TYR A 127 -1.99 5.02 9.76
N ILE A 128 -2.11 4.18 8.72
CA ILE A 128 -2.78 2.88 8.81
C ILE A 128 -1.85 1.82 8.22
N LEU A 129 -1.70 0.72 8.97
CA LEU A 129 -1.10 -0.52 8.50
C LEU A 129 -2.18 -1.59 8.37
N VAL A 130 -2.29 -2.19 7.19
CA VAL A 130 -3.22 -3.29 6.92
C VAL A 130 -2.45 -4.61 6.99
N PHE A 131 -2.95 -5.57 7.78
CA PHE A 131 -2.45 -6.94 7.89
C PHE A 131 -3.56 -7.94 7.55
N GLU A 132 -3.23 -9.23 7.55
CA GLU A 132 -4.13 -10.33 7.21
C GLU A 132 -5.31 -10.53 8.19
N ASP A 133 -5.18 -9.99 9.40
CA ASP A 133 -6.13 -10.18 10.50
C ASP A 133 -6.47 -8.89 11.27
N ARG A 134 -5.75 -7.79 11.00
CA ARG A 134 -5.91 -6.53 11.75
C ARG A 134 -5.58 -5.28 10.94
N LEU A 135 -6.06 -4.15 11.43
CA LEU A 135 -5.62 -2.81 11.06
C LEU A 135 -4.89 -2.22 12.26
N MET A 136 -3.65 -1.79 12.07
CA MET A 136 -2.94 -0.99 13.07
C MET A 136 -3.07 0.48 12.68
N VAL A 137 -3.54 1.32 13.58
CA VAL A 137 -3.83 2.73 13.33
C VAL A 137 -3.08 3.62 14.31
N THR A 138 -2.67 4.81 13.86
CA THR A 138 -2.06 5.83 14.73
C THR A 138 -2.41 7.23 14.26
N GLY A 139 -2.41 8.18 15.20
CA GLY A 139 -2.76 9.58 14.98
C GLY A 139 -4.09 9.98 15.63
N PRO A 140 -4.28 11.28 15.96
CA PRO A 140 -5.40 11.75 16.77
C PRO A 140 -6.78 11.43 16.18
N ILE A 141 -6.89 11.34 14.84
CA ILE A 141 -8.16 11.08 14.17
C ILE A 141 -8.69 9.65 14.42
N PHE A 142 -7.82 8.73 14.84
CA PHE A 142 -8.17 7.32 15.05
C PHE A 142 -8.39 6.95 16.52
N GLU A 143 -8.15 7.83 17.49
CA GLU A 143 -8.17 7.52 18.94
C GLU A 143 -9.45 6.80 19.42
N GLU A 144 -10.61 7.12 18.83
CA GLU A 144 -11.91 6.52 19.18
C GLU A 144 -12.36 5.44 18.19
N CYS A 145 -11.50 5.00 17.26
CA CYS A 145 -11.84 3.96 16.29
C CYS A 145 -11.67 2.57 16.91
N GLU A 146 -12.76 1.81 16.96
CA GLU A 146 -12.80 0.44 17.49
C GLU A 146 -13.19 -0.59 16.41
N ASP A 147 -13.58 -0.13 15.22
CA ASP A 147 -14.03 -0.98 14.12
C ASP A 147 -13.62 -0.44 12.73
N VAL A 148 -13.69 -1.28 11.71
CA VAL A 148 -13.34 -0.89 10.33
C VAL A 148 -14.21 0.28 9.82
N PRO A 149 -15.54 0.34 10.05
CA PRO A 149 -16.36 1.49 9.66
C PRO A 149 -15.89 2.83 10.24
N SER A 150 -15.49 2.88 11.53
CA SER A 150 -14.98 4.10 12.17
C SER A 150 -13.65 4.52 11.59
N VAL A 151 -12.73 3.58 11.33
CA VAL A 151 -11.46 3.85 10.64
C VAL A 151 -11.70 4.45 9.25
N VAL A 152 -12.61 3.86 8.46
CA VAL A 152 -12.94 4.39 7.12
C VAL A 152 -13.48 5.81 7.18
N ARG A 153 -14.42 6.10 8.10
CA ARG A 153 -14.96 7.45 8.28
C ARG A 153 -13.90 8.46 8.72
N ALA A 154 -12.96 8.04 9.57
CA ALA A 154 -11.87 8.87 10.06
C ALA A 154 -10.84 9.15 8.96
N ALA A 155 -10.36 8.11 8.27
CA ALA A 155 -9.35 8.18 7.23
C ALA A 155 -9.78 9.11 6.09
N ARG A 156 -11.03 9.00 5.63
CA ARG A 156 -11.57 9.87 4.56
C ARG A 156 -11.48 11.36 4.88
N LYS A 157 -11.54 11.76 6.15
CA LYS A 157 -11.44 13.18 6.55
C LYS A 157 -10.01 13.74 6.43
N VAL A 158 -9.01 12.88 6.43
CA VAL A 158 -7.59 13.26 6.48
C VAL A 158 -6.79 12.74 5.29
N LEU A 159 -7.43 12.03 4.36
CA LEU A 159 -6.80 11.61 3.11
C LEU A 159 -6.37 12.82 2.30
N ASN A 160 -5.06 12.94 2.10
CA ASN A 160 -4.49 13.90 1.19
C ASN A 160 -4.50 13.28 -0.22
N CYS A 161 -5.65 13.37 -0.88
CA CYS A 161 -5.80 12.87 -2.24
C CYS A 161 -5.02 13.78 -3.19
N TYR A 162 -4.13 13.17 -3.97
CA TYR A 162 -3.41 13.87 -5.04
C TYR A 162 -4.37 14.13 -6.20
N ASP A 163 -4.40 15.35 -6.75
CA ASP A 163 -4.99 15.55 -8.07
C ASP A 163 -3.93 15.19 -9.12
N PRO A 164 -4.11 14.13 -9.93
CA PRO A 164 -3.14 13.76 -10.97
C PRO A 164 -2.84 14.89 -11.96
N GLU A 165 -3.66 15.95 -12.05
CA GLU A 165 -3.37 17.17 -12.81
C GLU A 165 -2.20 17.98 -12.20
N ASP A 166 -1.91 17.84 -10.89
CA ASP A 166 -0.79 18.51 -10.21
C ASP A 166 0.58 17.87 -10.50
N ARG A 167 0.68 16.94 -11.47
CA ARG A 167 1.94 16.27 -11.82
C ARG A 167 2.90 17.12 -12.65
N GLU A 168 2.40 18.10 -13.42
CA GLU A 168 3.25 18.88 -14.35
C GLU A 168 4.29 19.77 -13.63
N ASP A 169 4.11 20.07 -12.33
CA ASP A 169 4.96 21.01 -11.61
C ASP A 169 6.09 20.37 -10.76
N ARG A 170 6.20 19.03 -10.69
CA ARG A 170 7.15 18.36 -9.79
C ARG A 170 8.36 17.69 -10.46
N ASP A 171 8.37 17.57 -11.78
CA ASP A 171 9.50 16.96 -12.51
C ASP A 171 10.72 17.91 -12.65
N ASP A 172 10.65 19.14 -12.14
CA ASP A 172 11.73 20.14 -12.17
C ASP A 172 12.51 20.31 -10.85
N ALA A 173 12.27 19.45 -9.85
CA ALA A 173 13.00 19.48 -8.59
C ALA A 173 13.60 18.12 -8.24
N ASP A 174 14.67 17.74 -8.94
CA ASP A 174 15.88 17.10 -8.38
C ASP A 174 17.01 17.00 -9.43
#